data_AF-A0A843GYD3-F1
#
_entry.id   AF-A0A843GYD3-F1
#
_cell.length_a   1.000
_cell.length_b   1.000
_cell.length_c   1.000
_cell.angle_alpha   90.00
_cell.angle_beta   90.00
_cell.angle_gamma   90.00
#
_symmetry.space_group_name_H-M   'P 1'
#
loop_
_entity.id
_entity.type
_entity.pdbx_description
1 polymer ?
#
loop_
_entity_poly.entity_id
_entity_poly.type
_entity_poly.pdbx_seq_one_letter_code
_entity_poly.pdbx_strand_id
1 'polypeptide(L)'
;MKNAWNDNWRSELESKDYLCYIRLCECRNTRSDMIKMAKLMYKFNRWAEPEDCLIRMMEWMDMNSQFYLTDLTQTEFNEAIEKIKKIA
;
A
#
# COMPACT_ATOMS: atom_id res chain seq x y z
N MET A 1 5.71 12.37 -19.72
CA MET A 1 5.16 11.00 -19.71
C MET A 1 4.86 10.64 -18.26
N LYS A 2 3.63 10.22 -17.92
CA LYS A 2 3.41 9.58 -16.61
C LYS A 2 4.13 8.23 -16.66
N ASN A 3 5.07 7.99 -15.74
CA ASN A 3 5.70 6.68 -15.62
C ASN A 3 4.60 5.63 -15.37
N ALA A 4 4.68 4.48 -16.05
CA ALA A 4 3.76 3.38 -15.79
C ALA A 4 4.05 2.80 -14.39
N TRP A 5 2.99 2.56 -13.61
CA TRP A 5 3.11 1.90 -12.30
C TRP A 5 3.61 0.47 -12.48
N ASN A 6 4.62 0.10 -11.69
CA ASN A 6 5.15 -1.25 -11.59
C ASN A 6 4.42 -2.00 -10.46
N ASP A 7 3.58 -2.95 -10.84
CA ASP A 7 2.76 -3.75 -9.91
C ASP A 7 3.42 -5.06 -9.46
N ASN A 8 4.71 -5.28 -9.75
CA ASN A 8 5.46 -6.48 -9.34
C ASN A 8 5.60 -6.60 -7.81
N TRP A 9 5.27 -5.56 -7.06
CA TRP A 9 5.13 -5.61 -5.60
C TRP A 9 4.15 -6.70 -5.14
N ARG A 10 3.15 -7.07 -5.96
CA ARG A 10 2.22 -8.17 -5.67
C ARG A 10 2.92 -9.53 -5.66
N SER A 11 3.81 -9.78 -6.62
CA SER A 11 4.60 -11.03 -6.67
C SER A 11 5.59 -11.12 -5.51
N GLU A 12 6.17 -9.99 -5.09
CA GLU A 12 6.99 -9.96 -3.87
C GLU A 12 6.14 -10.19 -2.62
N LEU A 13 4.91 -9.65 -2.56
CA LEU A 13 3.98 -9.89 -1.47
C LEU A 13 3.60 -11.38 -1.38
N GLU A 14 3.25 -12.00 -2.50
CA GLU A 14 2.91 -13.44 -2.58
C GLU A 14 4.06 -14.33 -2.10
N SER A 15 5.29 -14.04 -2.55
CA SER A 15 6.46 -14.86 -2.22
C SER A 15 7.02 -14.64 -0.81
N LYS A 16 6.89 -13.43 -0.23
CA LYS A 16 7.53 -13.09 1.06
C LYS A 16 6.57 -12.88 2.23
N ASP A 17 5.31 -12.54 1.98
CA ASP A 17 4.27 -12.35 3.01
C ASP A 17 2.94 -12.93 2.50
N TYR A 18 2.93 -14.25 2.28
CA TYR A 18 1.79 -14.98 1.72
C TYR A 18 0.49 -14.76 2.49
N LEU A 19 0.54 -14.60 3.82
CA LEU A 19 -0.64 -14.32 4.62
C LEU A 19 -1.24 -12.94 4.32
N CYS A 20 -0.40 -11.92 4.12
CA CYS A 20 -0.85 -10.61 3.65
C CYS A 20 -1.43 -10.69 2.24
N TYR A 21 -0.79 -11.45 1.35
CA TYR A 21 -1.29 -11.69 0.00
C TYR A 21 -2.68 -12.37 -0.01
N ILE A 22 -2.92 -13.40 0.81
CA ILE A 22 -4.24 -14.03 0.92
C ILE A 22 -5.29 -13.04 1.42
N ARG A 23 -4.98 -12.20 2.42
CA ARG A 23 -5.91 -11.15 2.88
C ARG A 23 -6.21 -10.13 1.79
N LEU A 24 -5.23 -9.81 0.93
CA LEU A 24 -5.45 -8.96 -0.23
C LEU A 24 -6.42 -9.62 -1.21
N CYS A 25 -6.21 -10.88 -1.57
CA CYS A 25 -7.07 -11.62 -2.49
C CYS A 25 -8.51 -11.78 -1.97
N GLU A 26 -8.68 -11.95 -0.66
CA GLU A 26 -9.99 -12.15 -0.03
C GLU A 26 -10.66 -10.84 0.41
N CYS A 27 -10.04 -9.68 0.14
CA CYS A 27 -10.53 -8.37 0.60
C CYS A 27 -10.73 -8.30 2.13
N ARG A 28 -9.82 -8.93 2.89
CA ARG A 28 -9.81 -8.96 4.36
C ARG A 28 -8.58 -8.24 4.95
N ASN A 29 -8.10 -7.22 4.22
CA ASN A 29 -6.94 -6.42 4.62
C ASN A 29 -7.13 -5.72 5.98
N THR A 30 -6.01 -5.47 6.65
CA THR A 30 -5.89 -4.60 7.82
C THR A 30 -5.17 -3.29 7.46
N ARG A 31 -5.19 -2.30 8.36
CA ARG A 31 -4.41 -1.05 8.16
C ARG A 31 -2.90 -1.34 8.05
N SER A 32 -2.42 -2.36 8.77
CA SER A 32 -1.04 -2.82 8.68
C SER A 32 -0.71 -3.38 7.30
N ASP A 33 -1.63 -4.17 6.73
CA ASP A 33 -1.48 -4.70 5.37
C ASP A 33 -1.44 -3.58 4.33
N MET A 34 -2.36 -2.62 4.42
CA MET A 34 -2.37 -1.43 3.56
C MET A 34 -1.01 -0.71 3.56
N ILE A 35 -0.45 -0.45 4.74
CA ILE A 35 0.86 0.22 4.88
C ILE A 35 1.99 -0.65 4.33
N LYS A 36 1.97 -1.98 4.56
CA LYS A 36 2.96 -2.92 3.99
C LYS A 36 2.91 -2.97 2.47
N MET A 37 1.71 -2.98 1.89
CA MET A 37 1.53 -2.99 0.43
C MET A 37 1.97 -1.66 -0.18
N ALA A 38 1.62 -0.52 0.43
CA ALA A 38 2.08 0.80 0.00
C ALA A 38 3.62 0.93 0.07
N LYS A 39 4.24 0.34 1.11
CA LYS A 39 5.70 0.18 1.20
C LYS A 39 6.29 -0.59 0.02
N LEU A 40 5.77 -1.78 -0.27
CA LEU A 40 6.25 -2.57 -1.40
C LEU A 40 6.01 -1.82 -2.72
N MET A 41 4.86 -1.18 -2.90
CA MET A 41 4.58 -0.35 -4.08
C MET A 41 5.64 0.75 -4.25
N TYR A 42 5.99 1.47 -3.19
CA TYR A 42 7.04 2.50 -3.23
C TYR A 42 8.41 1.92 -3.59
N LYS A 43 8.77 0.73 -3.09
CA LYS A 43 10.02 0.03 -3.48
C LYS A 43 10.14 -0.18 -4.99
N PHE A 44 9.04 -0.54 -5.66
CA PHE A 44 9.02 -0.79 -7.10
C PHE A 44 8.77 0.48 -7.94
N ASN A 45 8.35 1.57 -7.30
CA ASN A 45 7.98 2.84 -7.93
C ASN A 45 8.68 4.02 -7.25
N ARG A 46 10.01 3.95 -7.08
CA ARG A 46 10.83 4.96 -6.38
C ARG A 46 10.82 6.36 -7.00
N TRP A 47 10.25 6.50 -8.19
CA TRP A 47 10.00 7.79 -8.83
C TRP A 47 8.75 8.49 -8.30
N ALA A 48 7.84 7.76 -7.65
CA ALA A 48 6.61 8.30 -7.07
C ALA A 48 6.86 8.76 -5.63
N GLU A 49 6.05 9.70 -5.15
CA GLU A 49 6.11 10.08 -3.74
C GLU A 49 5.49 8.98 -2.85
N PRO A 50 5.95 8.81 -1.60
CA PRO A 50 5.33 7.90 -0.63
C PRO A 50 3.83 8.15 -0.43
N GLU A 51 3.42 9.42 -0.50
CA GLU A 51 2.03 9.85 -0.41
C GLU A 51 1.20 9.29 -1.57
N ASP A 52 1.68 9.39 -2.82
CA ASP A 52 1.01 8.82 -3.98
C ASP A 52 0.83 7.30 -3.84
N CYS A 53 1.83 6.62 -3.28
CA CYS A 53 1.77 5.18 -3.04
C CYS A 53 0.72 4.82 -1.98
N LEU A 54 0.59 5.64 -0.92
CA LEU A 54 -0.41 5.45 0.12
C LEU A 54 -1.83 5.72 -0.42
N ILE A 55 -2.03 6.83 -1.12
CA ILE A 55 -3.31 7.20 -1.73
C ILE A 55 -3.76 6.11 -2.70
N ARG A 56 -2.89 5.65 -3.60
CA ARG A 56 -3.22 4.58 -4.54
C ARG A 56 -3.61 3.27 -3.84
N MET A 57 -3.00 2.97 -2.70
CA MET A 57 -3.38 1.79 -1.91
C MET A 57 -4.73 2.00 -1.22
N MET A 58 -5.03 3.21 -0.74
CA MET A 58 -6.32 3.57 -0.16
C MET A 58 -7.44 3.48 -1.21
N GLU A 59 -7.24 4.04 -2.40
CA GLU A 59 -8.19 3.92 -3.53
C GLU A 59 -8.52 2.44 -3.82
N TRP A 60 -7.53 1.55 -3.69
CA TRP A 60 -7.76 0.12 -3.86
C TRP A 60 -8.56 -0.49 -2.70
N MET A 61 -8.25 -0.14 -1.46
CA MET A 61 -9.05 -0.59 -0.31
C MET A 61 -10.52 -0.15 -0.48
N ASP A 62 -10.75 1.07 -0.98
CA ASP A 62 -12.10 1.58 -1.27
C ASP A 62 -12.78 0.78 -2.40
N MET A 63 -12.08 0.48 -3.49
CA MET A 63 -12.61 -0.39 -4.57
C MET A 63 -13.00 -1.79 -4.06
N ASN A 64 -12.32 -2.28 -3.01
CA ASN A 64 -12.60 -3.56 -2.37
C ASN A 64 -13.64 -3.44 -1.22
N SER A 65 -14.35 -2.31 -1.10
CA SER A 65 -15.33 -2.03 -0.05
C SER A 65 -14.77 -2.05 1.38
N GLN A 66 -13.47 -1.78 1.54
CA GLN A 66 -12.78 -1.75 2.83
C GLN A 66 -12.55 -0.30 3.33
N PHE A 67 -13.56 0.56 3.20
CA PHE A 67 -13.50 2.01 3.47
C PHE A 67 -13.03 2.37 4.89
N TYR A 68 -13.27 1.52 5.89
CA TYR A 68 -12.83 1.75 7.26
C TYR A 68 -11.28 1.79 7.41
N LEU A 69 -10.56 1.25 6.41
CA LEU A 69 -9.11 1.29 6.36
C LEU A 69 -8.57 2.64 5.89
N THR A 70 -9.36 3.39 5.12
CA THR A 70 -8.95 4.64 4.47
C THR A 70 -9.36 5.88 5.27
N ASP A 71 -10.23 5.71 6.27
CA ASP A 71 -10.58 6.75 7.23
C ASP A 71 -9.45 6.98 8.26
N LEU A 72 -8.43 7.71 7.80
CA LEU A 72 -7.26 8.09 8.58
C LEU A 72 -7.34 9.57 8.99
N THR A 73 -6.98 9.87 10.23
CA THR A 73 -6.67 11.23 10.64
C THR A 73 -5.42 11.75 9.93
N GLN A 74 -5.25 13.08 9.85
CA GLN A 74 -4.05 13.69 9.29
C GLN A 74 -2.76 13.16 9.96
N THR A 75 -2.79 12.93 11.28
CA THR A 75 -1.66 12.37 12.01
C THR A 75 -1.35 10.95 11.59
N GLU A 76 -2.35 10.07 11.51
CA GLU A 76 -2.18 8.68 11.07
C GLU A 76 -1.67 8.60 9.63
N PHE A 77 -2.17 9.48 8.75
CA PHE A 77 -1.72 9.59 7.37
C PHE A 77 -0.23 9.98 7.29
N ASN A 78 0.17 11.01 8.02
CA ASN A 78 1.57 11.44 8.07
C ASN A 78 2.48 10.35 8.66
N GLU A 79 2.03 9.64 9.70
CA GLU A 79 2.77 8.51 10.25
C GLU A 79 2.92 7.35 9.27
N ALA A 80 1.87 7.06 8.47
CA ALA A 80 1.92 6.03 7.44
C ALA A 80 2.93 6.40 6.34
N ILE A 81 2.97 7.66 5.92
CA ILE A 81 3.98 8.19 4.99
C ILE A 81 5.40 7.99 5.55
N GLU A 82 5.64 8.37 6.80
CA GLU A 82 6.95 8.18 7.44
C GLU A 82 7.33 6.71 7.56
N LYS A 83 6.35 5.82 7.81
CA LYS A 83 6.57 4.37 7.78
C LYS A 83 6.98 3.93 6.38
N ILE A 84 6.36 4.42 5.31
CA ILE A 84 6.67 4.06 3.92
C ILE A 84 8.08 4.50 3.51
N LYS A 85 8.48 5.72 3.91
CA LYS A 85 9.81 6.28 3.62
C LYS A 85 10.98 5.47 4.16
N LYS A 86 10.79 4.73 5.27
CA LYS A 86 11.85 3.93 5.91
C LYS A 86 12.39 2.76 5.07
N ILE A 87 12.04 2.66 3.79
CA ILE A 87 12.77 1.85 2.81
C ILE A 87 14.04 2.62 2.42
N ALA A 88 15.10 2.32 3.17
CA ALA A 88 16.52 2.47 2.83
C ALA A 88 17.23 1.20 3.29
#